data_AF-A0A164IH26-F1
#
_entry.id   AF-A0A164IH26-F1
#
_cell.length_a   1.000
_cell.length_b   1.000
_cell.length_c   1.000
_cell.angle_alpha   90.00
_cell.angle_beta   90.00
_cell.angle_gamma   90.00
#
_symmetry.space_group_name_H-M   'P 1'
#
loop_
_entity.id
_entity.type
_entity.pdbx_description
1 polymer ?
#
loop_
_entity_poly.entity_id
_entity_poly.type
_entity_poly.pdbx_seq_one_letter_code
_entity_poly.pdbx_strand_id
1 'polypeptide(L)'
;VIWGRFWDPLLAKDVDGILQRRMDEVIDGEYQNYKAKDGAFVREHFFNTPELKAMVADLSDDEIWKLNRGGHDPYKVYAAYHQAVNHKDQPTVILAKTIKGYGTGAGEAKNTAHNTKKVDVDSLKSFRDRFDIPVKDDELENLPFFKPEEGSAEARYLSERRAA
;
A
#
# COMPACT_ATOMS: atom_id res chain seq x y z
N VAL A 1 2.10 3.68 12.13
CA VAL A 1 1.44 3.88 10.83
C VAL A 1 1.04 2.51 10.28
N ILE A 2 -0.17 2.03 10.62
CA ILE A 2 -0.56 0.62 10.41
C ILE A 2 -1.54 0.47 9.24
N TRP A 3 -2.65 1.21 9.27
CA TRP A 3 -3.74 1.13 8.29
C TRP A 3 -3.83 2.43 7.48
N GLY A 4 -4.12 2.31 6.19
CA GLY A 4 -4.42 3.47 5.34
C GLY A 4 -5.86 3.94 5.53
N ARG A 5 -6.20 5.09 4.93
CA ARG A 5 -7.46 5.80 5.15
C ARG A 5 -8.71 5.02 4.74
N PHE A 6 -8.60 4.02 3.88
CA PHE A 6 -9.76 3.19 3.50
C PHE A 6 -10.26 2.30 4.65
N TRP A 7 -9.46 2.13 5.70
CA TRP A 7 -9.92 1.48 6.94
C TRP A 7 -10.66 2.42 7.89
N ASP A 8 -10.52 3.75 7.73
CA ASP A 8 -11.08 4.71 8.67
C ASP A 8 -12.61 4.56 8.82
N PRO A 9 -13.41 4.36 7.76
CA PRO A 9 -14.85 4.13 7.90
C PRO A 9 -15.21 2.83 8.63
N LEU A 10 -14.40 1.77 8.48
CA LEU A 10 -14.63 0.49 9.14
C LEU A 10 -14.32 0.59 10.64
N LEU A 11 -13.19 1.20 10.98
CA LEU A 11 -12.78 1.44 12.37
C LEU A 11 -13.74 2.40 13.08
N ALA A 12 -14.29 3.40 12.38
CA ALA A 12 -15.29 4.30 12.94
C ALA A 12 -16.64 3.60 13.24
N LYS A 13 -16.98 2.53 12.50
CA LYS A 13 -18.16 1.69 12.72
C LYS A 13 -17.93 0.63 13.81
N ASP A 14 -16.69 0.36 14.22
CA ASP A 14 -16.32 -0.70 15.16
C ASP A 14 -16.59 -0.34 16.64
N VAL A 15 -17.86 -0.16 16.99
CA VAL A 15 -18.28 0.22 18.35
C VAL A 15 -17.94 -0.84 19.40
N ASP A 16 -17.98 -2.12 19.03
CA ASP A 16 -17.74 -3.25 19.94
C ASP A 16 -16.26 -3.69 19.96
N GLY A 17 -15.40 -3.03 19.19
CA GLY A 17 -13.97 -3.34 19.08
C GLY A 17 -13.68 -4.70 18.45
N ILE A 18 -14.61 -5.28 17.69
CA ILE A 18 -14.46 -6.62 17.09
C ILE A 18 -13.40 -6.61 15.99
N LEU A 19 -13.34 -5.54 15.19
CA LEU A 19 -12.37 -5.41 14.12
C LEU A 19 -10.98 -5.14 14.69
N GLN A 20 -10.87 -4.27 15.69
CA GLN A 20 -9.62 -4.05 16.41
C GLN A 20 -9.08 -5.35 17.03
N ARG A 21 -9.93 -6.12 17.73
CA ARG A 21 -9.52 -7.44 18.27
C ARG A 21 -9.02 -8.37 17.19
N ARG A 22 -9.72 -8.47 16.05
CA ARG A 22 -9.26 -9.28 14.92
C ARG A 22 -7.90 -8.83 14.40
N MET A 23 -7.66 -7.52 14.32
CA MET A 23 -6.37 -6.98 13.89
C MET A 23 -5.22 -7.32 14.83
N ASP A 24 -5.49 -7.40 16.14
CA ASP A 24 -4.50 -7.72 17.16
C ASP A 24 -4.18 -9.22 17.23
N GLU A 25 -5.16 -10.08 16.91
CA GLU A 25 -5.00 -11.54 16.90
C GLU A 25 -4.28 -12.09 15.66
N VAL A 26 -4.43 -11.41 14.52
CA VAL A 26 -3.85 -11.86 13.24
C VAL A 26 -2.33 -11.71 13.26
N ILE A 27 -1.65 -12.83 13.04
CA ILE A 27 -0.18 -12.87 13.00
C ILE A 27 0.38 -12.44 11.64
N ASP A 28 1.66 -12.06 11.60
CA ASP A 28 2.32 -11.58 10.38
C ASP A 28 2.24 -12.55 9.20
N GLY A 29 2.33 -13.86 9.46
CA GLY A 29 2.21 -14.89 8.42
C GLY A 29 0.84 -14.87 7.72
N GLU A 30 -0.23 -14.64 8.47
CA GLU A 30 -1.58 -14.48 7.90
C GLU A 30 -1.69 -13.18 7.12
N TYR A 31 -1.13 -12.07 7.62
CA TYR A 31 -1.10 -10.81 6.89
C TYR A 31 -0.35 -10.90 5.55
N GLN A 32 0.65 -11.76 5.43
CA GLN A 32 1.29 -12.05 4.15
C GLN A 32 0.38 -12.86 3.23
N ASN A 33 -0.27 -13.91 3.76
CA ASN A 33 -1.23 -14.70 2.98
C ASN A 33 -2.36 -13.82 2.43
N TYR A 34 -2.90 -12.92 3.24
CA TYR A 34 -3.93 -11.98 2.79
C TYR A 34 -3.47 -11.13 1.62
N LYS A 35 -2.20 -10.68 1.55
CA LYS A 35 -1.71 -9.89 0.41
C LYS A 35 -1.20 -10.72 -0.77
N ALA A 36 -1.07 -12.03 -0.62
CA ALA A 36 -0.70 -12.96 -1.70
C ALA A 36 -1.91 -13.60 -2.41
N LYS A 37 -3.13 -13.33 -1.94
CA LYS A 37 -4.39 -13.87 -2.49
C LYS A 37 -5.23 -12.75 -3.10
N ASP A 38 -6.54 -12.75 -2.88
CA ASP A 38 -7.51 -11.80 -3.44
C ASP A 38 -8.47 -11.29 -2.35
N GLY A 39 -9.39 -10.40 -2.75
CA GLY A 39 -10.40 -9.83 -1.85
C GLY A 39 -11.35 -10.86 -1.25
N ALA A 40 -11.75 -11.88 -2.02
CA ALA A 40 -12.62 -12.96 -1.56
C ALA A 40 -11.96 -13.76 -0.43
N PHE A 41 -10.67 -14.07 -0.58
CA PHE A 41 -9.87 -14.72 0.46
C PHE A 41 -9.77 -13.85 1.72
N VAL A 42 -9.58 -12.54 1.58
CA VAL A 42 -9.57 -11.62 2.73
C VAL A 42 -10.94 -11.59 3.41
N ARG A 43 -12.04 -11.54 2.66
CA ARG A 43 -13.39 -11.62 3.21
C ARG A 43 -13.59 -12.90 4.02
N GLU A 44 -13.19 -14.05 3.49
CA GLU A 44 -13.43 -15.33 4.16
C GLU A 44 -12.51 -15.55 5.36
N HIS A 45 -11.22 -15.17 5.26
CA HIS A 45 -10.21 -15.55 6.24
C HIS A 45 -9.84 -14.44 7.23
N PHE A 46 -9.94 -13.15 6.85
CA PHE A 46 -9.73 -12.04 7.78
C PHE A 46 -11.04 -11.66 8.46
N PHE A 47 -12.09 -11.39 7.68
CA PHE A 47 -13.43 -11.09 8.19
C PHE A 47 -14.21 -12.38 8.48
N ASN A 48 -13.66 -13.28 9.30
CA ASN A 48 -14.07 -14.68 9.37
C ASN A 48 -15.24 -15.00 10.33
N THR A 49 -15.81 -14.02 11.02
CA THR A 49 -17.01 -14.19 11.87
C THR A 49 -18.23 -13.51 11.26
N PRO A 50 -19.47 -13.90 11.63
CA PRO A 50 -20.68 -13.24 11.13
C PRO A 50 -20.65 -11.71 11.31
N GLU A 51 -20.16 -11.25 12.46
CA GLU A 51 -20.09 -9.82 12.80
C GLU A 51 -19.06 -9.10 11.92
N LEU A 52 -17.87 -9.70 11.72
CA LEU A 52 -16.85 -9.14 10.84
C LEU A 52 -17.29 -9.15 9.36
N LYS A 53 -17.97 -10.21 8.90
CA LYS A 53 -18.55 -10.25 7.53
C LYS A 53 -19.59 -9.17 7.34
N ALA A 54 -20.42 -8.90 8.36
CA ALA A 54 -21.42 -7.85 8.33
C ALA A 54 -20.79 -6.45 8.17
N MET A 55 -19.61 -6.20 8.75
CA MET A 55 -18.91 -4.91 8.62
C MET A 55 -18.48 -4.57 7.19
N VAL A 56 -18.31 -5.57 6.33
CA VAL A 56 -17.87 -5.42 4.93
C VAL A 56 -18.91 -5.94 3.94
N ALA A 57 -20.16 -6.11 4.38
CA ALA A 57 -21.24 -6.64 3.54
C ALA A 57 -21.60 -5.72 2.37
N ASP A 58 -21.36 -4.41 2.52
CA ASP A 58 -21.56 -3.38 1.50
C ASP A 58 -20.37 -3.21 0.55
N LEU A 59 -19.21 -3.81 0.86
CA LEU A 59 -18.02 -3.75 0.04
C LEU A 59 -17.98 -4.92 -0.93
N SER A 60 -17.59 -4.69 -2.17
CA SER A 60 -17.17 -5.73 -3.11
C SER A 60 -15.81 -6.33 -2.70
N ASP A 61 -15.47 -7.48 -3.27
CA ASP A 61 -14.15 -8.11 -3.03
C ASP A 61 -13.01 -7.21 -3.53
N ASP A 62 -13.20 -6.46 -4.62
CA ASP A 62 -12.23 -5.49 -5.11
C ASP A 62 -12.03 -4.31 -4.14
N GLU A 63 -13.10 -3.86 -3.47
CA GLU A 63 -13.01 -2.80 -2.45
C GLU A 63 -12.32 -3.28 -1.18
N ILE A 64 -12.60 -4.52 -0.75
CA ILE A 64 -11.85 -5.17 0.34
C ILE A 64 -10.38 -5.31 -0.05
N TRP A 65 -10.09 -5.68 -1.30
CA TRP A 65 -8.72 -5.81 -1.78
C TRP A 65 -7.94 -4.50 -1.72
N LYS A 66 -8.62 -3.38 -2.02
CA LYS A 66 -8.07 -2.02 -1.98
C LYS A 66 -7.77 -1.51 -0.57
N LEU A 67 -8.25 -2.17 0.49
CA LEU A 67 -7.89 -1.84 1.87
C LEU A 67 -6.35 -1.91 2.06
N ASN A 68 -5.73 -0.75 2.17
CA ASN A 68 -4.29 -0.56 2.07
C ASN A 68 -3.60 -0.52 3.44
N ARG A 69 -2.27 -0.70 3.43
CA ARG A 69 -1.42 -0.55 4.63
C ARG A 69 -1.00 0.91 4.76
N GLY A 70 -0.88 1.40 6.00
CA GLY A 70 -0.67 2.82 6.29
C GLY A 70 0.62 3.39 5.73
N GLY A 71 1.67 2.57 5.57
CA GLY A 71 2.92 3.02 4.95
C GLY A 71 2.80 3.37 3.47
N HIS A 72 1.69 2.99 2.82
CA HIS A 72 1.33 3.35 1.44
C HIS A 72 0.28 4.46 1.36
N ASP A 73 -0.03 5.11 2.49
CA ASP A 73 -0.97 6.21 2.55
C ASP A 73 -0.24 7.53 2.89
N PRO A 74 -0.11 8.47 1.94
CA PRO A 74 0.60 9.73 2.16
C PRO A 74 0.06 10.55 3.34
N TYR A 75 -1.24 10.48 3.63
CA TYR A 75 -1.83 11.22 4.76
C TYR A 75 -1.37 10.64 6.09
N LYS A 76 -1.36 9.30 6.20
CA LYS A 76 -0.92 8.61 7.43
C LYS A 76 0.58 8.75 7.65
N VAL A 77 1.37 8.71 6.57
CA VAL A 77 2.81 8.96 6.62
C VAL A 77 3.08 10.42 7.02
N TYR A 78 2.45 11.39 6.35
CA TYR A 78 2.61 12.81 6.70
C TYR A 78 2.25 13.09 8.15
N ALA A 79 1.10 12.58 8.64
CA ALA A 79 0.68 12.79 10.02
C ALA A 79 1.72 12.27 11.02
N ALA A 80 2.32 11.10 10.76
CA ALA A 80 3.36 10.54 11.61
C ALA A 80 4.66 11.36 11.58
N TYR A 81 5.11 11.80 10.40
CA TYR A 81 6.27 12.68 10.28
C TYR A 81 6.03 14.03 10.94
N HIS A 82 4.86 14.63 10.72
CA HIS A 82 4.46 15.89 11.35
C HIS A 82 4.49 15.77 12.88
N GLN A 83 3.96 14.70 13.46
CA GLN A 83 4.08 14.47 14.89
C GLN A 83 5.54 14.31 15.32
N ALA A 84 6.33 13.49 14.62
CA ALA A 84 7.73 13.22 14.96
C ALA A 84 8.62 14.47 14.94
N VAL A 85 8.50 15.34 13.93
CA VAL A 85 9.31 16.57 13.83
C VAL A 85 8.96 17.61 14.88
N ASN A 86 7.72 17.57 15.40
CA ASN A 86 7.25 18.47 16.45
C ASN A 86 7.43 17.88 17.85
N HIS A 87 7.73 16.58 17.97
CA HIS A 87 7.98 15.90 19.24
C HIS A 87 9.29 16.40 19.89
N LYS A 88 9.31 16.49 21.22
CA LYS A 88 10.46 16.99 22.02
C LYS A 88 10.87 15.95 23.07
N ASP A 89 12.02 16.18 23.70
CA ASP A 89 12.54 15.48 24.89
C ASP A 89 13.00 14.02 24.71
N GLN A 90 12.59 13.33 23.64
CA GLN A 90 13.01 11.95 23.35
C GLN A 90 12.92 11.61 21.85
N PRO A 91 13.65 10.58 21.37
CA PRO A 91 13.55 10.15 19.98
C PRO A 91 12.18 9.56 19.65
N THR A 92 11.77 9.71 18.39
CA THR A 92 10.56 9.08 17.83
C THR A 92 10.92 7.97 16.86
N VAL A 93 10.26 6.82 16.99
CA VAL A 93 10.34 5.71 16.02
C VAL A 93 9.02 5.60 15.28
N ILE A 94 9.06 5.70 13.94
CA ILE A 94 7.89 5.50 13.09
C ILE A 94 7.90 4.08 12.54
N LEU A 95 7.00 3.24 13.05
CA LEU A 95 6.75 1.90 12.50
C LEU A 95 5.72 2.00 11.37
N ALA A 96 6.19 1.93 10.13
CA ALA A 96 5.37 1.97 8.91
C ALA A 96 5.12 0.57 8.35
N LYS A 97 3.87 0.11 8.44
CA LYS A 97 3.43 -1.17 7.86
C LYS A 97 3.29 -1.00 6.34
N THR A 98 4.09 -1.72 5.56
CA THR A 98 4.14 -1.66 4.08
C THR A 98 3.94 -3.05 3.46
N ILE A 99 3.85 -3.14 2.14
CA ILE A 99 3.85 -4.41 1.38
C ILE A 99 5.21 -4.54 0.67
N LYS A 100 5.91 -5.66 0.87
CA LYS A 100 7.17 -5.94 0.17
C LYS A 100 6.89 -6.16 -1.32
N GLY A 101 7.63 -5.47 -2.19
CA GLY A 101 7.43 -5.53 -3.64
C GLY A 101 6.15 -4.86 -4.11
N TYR A 102 5.65 -3.84 -3.41
CA TYR A 102 4.40 -3.17 -3.75
C TYR A 102 4.36 -2.71 -5.22
N GLY A 103 3.35 -3.18 -5.95
CA GLY A 103 3.13 -2.82 -7.33
C GLY A 103 4.09 -3.41 -8.35
N THR A 104 4.96 -4.34 -7.96
CA THR A 104 5.85 -5.03 -8.92
C THR A 104 5.24 -6.29 -9.52
N GLY A 105 3.97 -6.58 -9.23
CA GLY A 105 3.25 -7.75 -9.74
C GLY A 105 3.90 -9.06 -9.29
N ALA A 106 4.78 -9.61 -10.11
CA ALA A 106 5.41 -10.92 -9.92
C ALA A 106 6.15 -11.09 -8.58
N GLY A 107 6.61 -10.00 -7.95
CA GLY A 107 7.31 -9.99 -6.66
C GLY A 107 6.51 -9.44 -5.47
N GLU A 108 5.28 -8.96 -5.67
CA GLU A 108 4.46 -8.39 -4.60
C GLU A 108 4.01 -9.46 -3.61
N ALA A 109 4.29 -9.25 -2.33
CA ALA A 109 3.97 -10.20 -1.25
C ALA A 109 4.57 -11.62 -1.41
N LYS A 110 5.54 -11.82 -2.31
CA LYS A 110 6.25 -13.10 -2.48
C LYS A 110 7.60 -13.07 -1.76
N ASN A 111 7.99 -14.22 -1.20
CA ASN A 111 9.33 -14.43 -0.66
C ASN A 111 10.30 -14.88 -1.77
N THR A 112 10.40 -14.11 -2.85
CA THR A 112 11.44 -14.33 -3.85
C THR A 112 12.79 -13.90 -3.25
N ALA A 113 13.85 -14.65 -3.54
CA ALA A 113 15.19 -14.30 -3.09
C ALA A 113 15.54 -12.89 -3.56
N HIS A 114 16.21 -12.11 -2.70
CA HIS A 114 16.65 -10.74 -3.00
C HIS A 114 17.65 -10.64 -4.18
N ASN A 115 17.96 -11.78 -4.81
CA ASN A 115 18.94 -11.99 -5.87
C ASN A 115 18.30 -12.20 -7.27
N THR A 116 16.99 -12.02 -7.44
CA THR A 116 16.37 -12.12 -8.77
C THR A 116 16.90 -11.01 -9.68
N LYS A 117 17.90 -11.36 -10.49
CA LYS A 117 18.75 -10.45 -11.27
C LYS A 117 18.08 -9.81 -12.49
N LYS A 118 16.88 -10.26 -12.88
CA LYS A 118 16.18 -9.80 -14.08
C LYS A 118 14.70 -9.64 -13.78
N VAL A 119 14.18 -8.43 -14.00
CA VAL A 119 12.75 -8.19 -14.16
C VAL A 119 12.44 -8.49 -15.62
N ASP A 120 11.50 -9.39 -15.88
CA ASP A 120 11.05 -9.68 -17.25
C ASP A 120 10.21 -8.50 -17.80
N VAL A 121 10.07 -8.44 -19.13
CA VAL A 121 9.39 -7.33 -19.81
C VAL A 121 7.91 -7.25 -19.43
N ASP A 122 7.24 -8.38 -19.16
CA ASP A 122 5.83 -8.39 -18.78
C ASP A 122 5.63 -7.82 -17.36
N SER A 123 6.56 -8.10 -16.45
CA SER A 123 6.61 -7.45 -15.13
C SER A 123 6.86 -5.94 -15.24
N LEU A 124 7.71 -5.49 -16.18
CA LEU A 124 7.93 -4.07 -16.45
C LEU A 124 6.69 -3.39 -17.02
N LYS A 125 5.99 -4.03 -17.98
CA LYS A 125 4.71 -3.56 -18.51
C LYS A 125 3.67 -3.42 -17.41
N SER A 126 3.51 -4.45 -16.59
CA SER A 126 2.58 -4.44 -15.46
C SER A 126 2.88 -3.31 -14.47
N PHE A 127 4.16 -3.05 -14.20
CA PHE A 127 4.58 -1.93 -13.35
C PHE A 127 4.27 -0.58 -13.99
N ARG A 128 4.61 -0.40 -15.27
CA ARG A 128 4.31 0.81 -16.07
C ARG A 128 2.82 1.12 -16.05
N ASP A 129 1.98 0.12 -16.33
CA ASP A 129 0.53 0.25 -16.35
C ASP A 129 -0.03 0.58 -14.96
N ARG A 130 0.45 -0.09 -13.92
CA ARG A 130 -0.05 0.12 -12.56
C ARG A 130 0.21 1.52 -12.02
N PHE A 131 1.34 2.11 -12.39
CA PHE A 131 1.76 3.44 -11.92
C PHE A 131 1.53 4.53 -12.98
N ASP A 132 0.79 4.21 -14.06
CA ASP A 132 0.47 5.11 -15.16
C ASP A 132 1.70 5.85 -15.72
N ILE A 133 2.83 5.15 -15.84
CA ILE A 133 4.10 5.75 -16.27
C ILE A 133 4.03 5.96 -17.79
N PRO A 134 4.25 7.19 -18.30
CA PRO A 134 4.05 7.53 -19.71
C PRO A 134 5.26 7.09 -20.57
N VAL A 135 5.47 5.78 -20.66
CA VAL A 135 6.48 5.13 -21.50
C VAL A 135 5.78 4.17 -22.46
N LYS A 136 6.16 4.19 -23.73
CA LYS A 136 5.54 3.34 -24.76
C LYS A 136 6.02 1.89 -24.67
N ASP A 137 5.20 0.97 -25.15
CA ASP A 137 5.49 -0.47 -25.12
C ASP A 137 6.78 -0.85 -25.85
N ASP A 138 7.05 -0.21 -26.99
CA ASP A 138 8.24 -0.44 -27.83
C ASP A 138 9.53 0.13 -27.21
N GLU A 139 9.41 1.03 -26.24
CA GLU A 139 10.55 1.59 -25.52
C GLU A 139 10.94 0.77 -24.29
N LEU A 140 10.04 -0.02 -23.71
CA LEU A 140 10.26 -0.70 -22.42
C LEU A 140 11.46 -1.66 -22.40
N GLU A 141 11.76 -2.33 -23.52
CA GLU A 141 12.92 -3.22 -23.63
C GLU A 141 14.26 -2.49 -23.46
N ASN A 142 14.29 -1.19 -23.76
CA ASN A 142 15.47 -0.34 -23.61
C ASN A 142 15.65 0.22 -22.20
N LEU A 143 14.75 -0.09 -21.27
CA LEU A 143 14.75 0.39 -19.88
C LEU A 143 14.88 1.93 -19.79
N PRO A 144 13.99 2.70 -20.44
CA PRO A 144 14.15 4.14 -20.57
C PRO A 144 13.95 4.80 -19.20
N PHE A 145 14.78 5.81 -18.93
CA PHE A 145 14.54 6.71 -17.80
C PHE A 145 13.44 7.69 -18.17
N PHE A 146 12.43 7.82 -17.30
CA PHE A 146 11.43 8.87 -17.40
C PHE A 146 11.85 10.09 -16.58
N LYS A 147 11.89 11.25 -17.23
CA LYS A 147 12.06 12.56 -16.59
C LYS A 147 10.87 13.42 -17.01
N PRO A 148 10.12 14.03 -16.07
CA PRO A 148 9.07 14.98 -16.42
C PRO A 148 9.63 16.12 -17.28
N GLU A 149 8.89 16.53 -18.29
CA GLU A 149 9.29 17.62 -19.19
C GLU A 149 9.52 18.92 -18.40
N GLU A 150 10.49 19.71 -18.83
CA GLU A 150 10.74 21.01 -18.22
C GLU A 150 9.50 21.90 -18.37
N GLY A 151 9.07 22.54 -17.29
CA GLY A 151 7.85 23.35 -17.28
C GLY A 151 6.54 22.56 -17.21
N SER A 152 6.55 21.22 -17.17
CA SER A 152 5.38 20.40 -16.82
C SER A 152 4.88 20.70 -15.39
N ALA A 153 3.64 20.29 -15.09
CA ALA A 153 3.07 20.47 -13.74
C ALA A 153 3.89 19.71 -12.69
N GLU A 154 4.32 18.50 -13.01
CA GLU A 154 5.13 17.61 -12.18
C GLU A 154 6.52 18.22 -11.91
N ALA A 155 7.19 18.75 -12.94
CA ALA A 155 8.51 19.37 -12.79
C ALA A 155 8.46 20.65 -11.93
N ARG A 156 7.42 21.48 -12.11
CA ARG A 156 7.19 22.67 -11.27
C ARG A 156 6.94 22.27 -9.83
N TYR A 157 6.01 21.34 -9.60
CA TYR A 157 5.66 20.86 -8.26
C TYR A 157 6.88 20.28 -7.52
N LEU A 158 7.68 19.44 -8.19
CA LEU A 158 8.89 18.86 -7.59
C LEU A 158 9.90 19.95 -7.19
N SER A 159 10.09 20.95 -8.04
CA SER A 159 11.04 22.04 -7.79
C SER A 159 10.57 22.93 -6.64
N GLU A 160 9.30 23.34 -6.65
CA GLU A 160 8.69 24.16 -5.61
C GLU A 160 8.74 23.49 -4.24
N ARG A 161 8.41 22.19 -4.15
CA ARG A 161 8.42 21.45 -2.87
C ARG A 161 9.81 21.25 -2.28
N ARG A 162 10.87 21.27 -3.08
CA ARG A 162 12.26 21.18 -2.59
C ARG A 162 12.82 22.54 -2.16
N ALA A 163 12.27 23.63 -2.68
CA ALA A 163 12.67 24.98 -2.33
C ALA A 163 11.92 25.53 -1.09
N ALA A 164 10.81 24.89 -0.71
CA ALA A 164 9.95 25.25 0.43
C ALA A 164 10.50 24.80 1.79
#